data_AF-A0A6I6IP19-F1
#
_entry.id   AF-A0A6I6IP19-F1
#
_cell.length_a   1.000
_cell.length_b   1.000
_cell.length_c   1.000
_cell.angle_alpha   90.00
_cell.angle_beta   90.00
_cell.angle_gamma   90.00
#
_symmetry.space_group_name_H-M   'P 1'
#
loop_
_entity.id
_entity.type
_entity.pdbx_description
1 polymer ?
#
loop_
_entity_poly.entity_id
_entity_poly.type
_entity_poly.pdbx_seq_one_letter_code
_entity_poly.pdbx_strand_id
1 'polypeptide(L)'
;MSKRGLIAAGAVALALGAVVTLSLGGGTSDAVRGDPSAPSEKDPSGVVRHMILQDADLENGPDYALMLHPLATGGDWRVVTDQTALRAAQPTAYYTDKPGETMKLLLLSILFMSPPGNPPDGRFATLIRGKEEVKSFTCAPVFCTSGEIGGDARHQRDLAGLLEASKPVELITERFAHPDKVRAAHFKALRDESIVLIEPADLPPPGTIMYPARVRLDLPAVLLDTDESGNTPLTPFDEAEYRARFVAAFTHAYPETDAYRLGPIDFSYIYPPQTGWPVVSDAFEGYLYDEQEHPRGIDRIMVVKPYLLVDLTPRLADALMGPDPFSRMPDFAREPETLAPRLDALAEEVLSRPCPGCFKIELPVKTVDAIRVTRSKPPTFTLSYFRIADDEPSAQQ
;
A
#
# COMPACT_ATOMS: atom_id res chain seq x y z
N MET A 1 -57.28 -18.84 -8.97
CA MET A 1 -56.30 -18.38 -9.98
C MET A 1 -55.03 -17.94 -9.27
N SER A 2 -53.90 -18.48 -9.73
CA SER A 2 -52.47 -18.25 -9.41
C SER A 2 -52.09 -17.38 -8.19
N LYS A 3 -51.49 -17.92 -7.11
CA LYS A 3 -50.05 -18.18 -6.89
C LYS A 3 -49.08 -17.15 -7.50
N ARG A 4 -48.34 -16.46 -6.62
CA ARG A 4 -46.92 -16.00 -6.66
C ARG A 4 -46.77 -14.53 -6.27
N GLY A 5 -45.87 -14.27 -5.32
CA GLY A 5 -45.47 -12.93 -4.89
C GLY A 5 -44.58 -12.96 -3.64
N LEU A 6 -43.59 -13.86 -3.62
CA LEU A 6 -42.52 -13.91 -2.63
C LEU A 6 -41.21 -13.90 -3.44
N ILE A 7 -40.19 -13.23 -2.90
CA ILE A 7 -38.79 -13.09 -3.40
C ILE A 7 -38.51 -11.77 -4.15
N ALA A 8 -37.89 -10.83 -3.45
CA ALA A 8 -36.74 -10.02 -3.92
C ALA A 8 -36.21 -9.11 -2.79
N ALA A 9 -35.63 -9.71 -1.74
CA ALA A 9 -34.88 -8.99 -0.69
C ALA A 9 -33.50 -9.63 -0.44
N GLY A 10 -32.90 -10.20 -1.49
CA GLY A 10 -31.62 -10.91 -1.40
C GLY A 10 -30.79 -10.70 -2.66
N ALA A 11 -30.18 -9.52 -2.81
CA ALA A 11 -29.19 -9.27 -3.85
C ALA A 11 -28.21 -8.12 -3.58
N VAL A 12 -28.25 -7.45 -2.41
CA VAL A 12 -27.39 -6.28 -2.13
C VAL A 12 -26.23 -6.59 -1.15
N ALA A 13 -26.26 -7.73 -0.45
CA ALA A 13 -25.21 -8.08 0.52
C ALA A 13 -24.02 -8.90 -0.07
N LEU A 14 -24.05 -9.25 -1.36
CA LEU A 14 -23.03 -10.11 -1.99
C LEU A 14 -22.08 -9.37 -2.95
N ALA A 15 -22.30 -8.08 -3.21
CA ALA A 15 -21.47 -7.30 -4.14
C ALA A 15 -20.37 -6.46 -3.47
N LEU A 16 -20.43 -6.25 -2.15
CA LEU A 16 -19.41 -5.51 -1.38
C LEU A 16 -18.26 -6.41 -0.85
N GLY A 17 -18.39 -7.74 -0.94
CA GLY A 17 -17.37 -8.69 -0.51
C GLY A 17 -16.30 -9.03 -1.56
N ALA A 18 -16.45 -8.57 -2.81
CA ALA A 18 -15.60 -8.99 -3.92
C ALA A 18 -14.60 -7.92 -4.42
N VAL A 19 -14.59 -6.71 -3.85
CA VAL A 19 -13.73 -5.61 -4.33
C VAL A 19 -12.54 -5.33 -3.39
N VAL A 20 -12.49 -5.94 -2.20
CA VAL A 20 -11.36 -5.81 -1.26
C VAL A 20 -10.27 -6.87 -1.51
N THR A 21 -10.49 -7.86 -2.38
CA THR A 21 -9.58 -8.98 -2.60
C THR A 21 -8.60 -8.82 -3.77
N LEU A 22 -8.56 -7.67 -4.47
CA LEU A 22 -7.76 -7.53 -5.71
C LEU A 22 -6.73 -6.38 -5.71
N SER A 23 -6.44 -5.76 -4.57
CA SER A 23 -5.48 -4.64 -4.48
C SER A 23 -4.38 -4.79 -3.43
N LEU A 24 -4.21 -5.98 -2.85
CA LEU A 24 -3.02 -6.36 -2.07
C LEU A 24 -2.37 -7.57 -2.73
N GLY A 25 -1.48 -7.30 -3.68
CA GLY A 25 -0.65 -8.31 -4.30
C GLY A 25 0.38 -8.87 -3.33
N GLY A 26 0.60 -10.19 -3.43
CA GLY A 26 1.94 -10.74 -3.26
C GLY A 26 2.40 -11.12 -1.86
N GLY A 27 1.49 -11.58 -0.98
CA GLY A 27 1.87 -12.37 0.19
C GLY A 27 1.03 -13.63 0.19
N THR A 28 1.64 -14.80 0.27
CA THR A 28 0.93 -16.06 0.50
C THR A 28 0.09 -15.93 1.77
N SER A 29 -1.19 -15.65 1.60
CA SER A 29 -2.22 -15.67 2.63
C SER A 29 -2.54 -17.10 3.03
N ASP A 30 -1.53 -17.80 3.53
CA ASP A 30 -1.70 -18.89 4.48
C ASP A 30 -1.56 -18.28 5.88
N ALA A 31 -2.52 -17.41 6.21
CA ALA A 31 -3.03 -17.34 7.58
C ALA A 31 -3.77 -18.66 7.85
N VAL A 32 -3.02 -19.76 7.86
CA VAL A 32 -3.53 -21.07 8.24
C VAL A 32 -3.86 -20.97 9.71
N ARG A 33 -5.17 -20.84 9.96
CA ARG A 33 -5.83 -21.37 11.16
C ARG A 33 -5.06 -22.59 11.61
N GLY A 34 -4.52 -22.53 12.84
CA GLY A 34 -3.81 -23.65 13.45
C GLY A 34 -4.50 -24.96 13.10
N ASP A 35 -3.73 -25.86 12.49
CA ASP A 35 -4.16 -27.22 12.21
C ASP A 35 -4.68 -27.83 13.52
N PRO A 36 -5.96 -28.28 13.61
CA PRO A 36 -6.55 -28.80 14.85
C PRO A 36 -6.03 -30.19 15.25
N SER A 37 -4.89 -30.62 14.71
CA SER A 37 -4.46 -32.02 14.66
C SER A 37 -3.27 -32.36 15.56
N ALA A 38 -3.02 -31.60 16.63
CA ALA A 38 -2.22 -32.07 17.76
C ALA A 38 -3.16 -32.35 18.94
N PRO A 39 -3.01 -33.46 19.70
CA PRO A 39 -3.78 -33.68 20.91
C PRO A 39 -3.38 -32.62 21.94
N SER A 40 -4.06 -31.49 21.91
CA SER A 40 -4.06 -30.53 23.01
C SER A 40 -4.77 -31.20 24.16
N GLU A 41 -4.00 -31.58 25.16
CA GLU A 41 -4.50 -31.80 26.51
C GLU A 41 -5.27 -30.52 26.87
N LYS A 42 -6.61 -30.62 26.96
CA LYS A 42 -7.46 -29.44 27.21
C LYS A 42 -7.25 -28.97 28.64
N ASP A 43 -6.32 -28.04 28.83
CA ASP A 43 -6.23 -27.28 30.07
C ASP A 43 -7.51 -26.45 30.23
N PRO A 44 -8.27 -26.59 31.34
CA PRO A 44 -9.45 -25.78 31.63
C PRO A 44 -9.17 -24.27 31.68
N SER A 45 -7.91 -23.84 31.74
CA SER A 45 -7.49 -22.43 31.66
C SER A 45 -7.65 -21.81 30.26
N GLY A 46 -7.76 -22.63 29.21
CA GLY A 46 -7.78 -22.19 27.81
C GLY A 46 -6.39 -21.88 27.24
N VAL A 47 -5.32 -22.17 27.98
CA VAL A 47 -3.93 -22.06 27.52
C VAL A 47 -3.58 -23.27 26.64
N VAL A 48 -2.93 -22.99 25.52
CA VAL A 48 -2.47 -24.01 24.55
C VAL A 48 -0.95 -23.96 24.48
N ARG A 49 -0.32 -25.13 24.58
CA ARG A 49 1.13 -25.29 24.40
C ARG A 49 1.45 -25.58 22.93
N HIS A 50 2.32 -24.77 22.35
CA HIS A 50 2.78 -24.90 20.98
C HIS A 50 4.25 -25.34 20.98
N MET A 51 4.51 -26.54 20.48
CA MET A 51 5.87 -27.06 20.30
C MET A 51 6.45 -26.51 18.98
N ILE A 52 7.60 -25.84 19.05
CA ILE A 52 8.15 -25.04 17.93
C ILE A 52 8.79 -25.93 16.85
N LEU A 53 9.24 -27.13 17.22
CA LEU A 53 10.04 -28.02 16.37
C LEU A 53 9.41 -29.41 16.15
N GLN A 54 8.21 -29.66 16.69
CA GLN A 54 7.61 -31.01 16.74
C GLN A 54 7.43 -31.66 15.36
N ASP A 55 7.10 -30.87 14.33
CA ASP A 55 6.82 -31.38 12.98
C ASP A 55 8.03 -31.31 12.04
N ALA A 56 9.20 -30.87 12.52
CA ALA A 56 10.40 -30.75 11.71
C ALA A 56 11.11 -32.11 11.60
N ASP A 57 11.36 -32.60 10.39
CA ASP A 57 12.22 -33.78 10.16
C ASP A 57 13.69 -33.39 10.28
N LEU A 58 14.15 -33.15 11.51
CA LEU A 58 15.53 -32.75 11.81
C LEU A 58 16.53 -33.90 11.67
N GLU A 59 16.07 -35.15 11.62
CA GLU A 59 16.93 -36.33 11.51
C GLU A 59 17.33 -36.64 10.07
N ASN A 60 16.39 -36.51 9.12
CA ASN A 60 16.58 -36.91 7.72
C ASN A 60 16.40 -35.74 6.72
N GLY A 61 15.95 -34.58 7.19
CA GLY A 61 15.75 -33.40 6.35
C GLY A 61 17.02 -32.59 6.10
N PRO A 62 17.03 -31.73 5.05
CA PRO A 62 18.12 -30.80 4.78
C PRO A 62 18.25 -29.76 5.91
N ASP A 63 19.41 -29.10 6.00
CA ASP A 63 19.78 -28.15 7.08
C ASP A 63 18.65 -27.15 7.39
N TYR A 64 17.94 -27.40 8.50
CA TYR A 64 16.93 -26.48 9.03
C TYR A 64 17.60 -25.34 9.81
N ALA A 65 17.00 -24.17 9.81
CA ALA A 65 17.35 -23.10 10.72
C ALA A 65 16.11 -22.62 11.47
N LEU A 66 16.29 -22.16 12.70
CA LEU A 66 15.23 -21.54 13.49
C LEU A 66 15.57 -20.08 13.74
N MET A 67 14.81 -19.17 13.14
CA MET A 67 14.90 -17.75 13.43
C MET A 67 14.01 -17.41 14.63
N LEU A 68 14.62 -16.86 15.67
CA LEU A 68 13.97 -16.33 16.87
C LEU A 68 13.77 -14.83 16.67
N HIS A 69 12.52 -14.39 16.77
CA HIS A 69 12.14 -13.00 16.58
C HIS A 69 12.36 -12.19 17.88
N PRO A 70 12.37 -10.85 17.81
CA PRO A 70 12.41 -9.97 18.98
C PRO A 70 11.51 -10.38 20.14
N LEU A 71 10.33 -10.91 19.83
CA LEU A 71 9.38 -11.37 20.83
C LEU A 71 9.89 -12.59 21.62
N ALA A 72 10.61 -13.51 20.97
CA ALA A 72 11.22 -14.68 21.60
C ALA A 72 12.58 -14.37 22.24
N THR A 73 13.32 -13.36 21.78
CA THR A 73 14.64 -13.06 22.35
C THR A 73 14.58 -12.00 23.44
N GLY A 74 13.50 -11.22 23.49
CA GLY A 74 13.38 -10.02 24.32
C GLY A 74 14.07 -8.78 23.70
N GLY A 75 14.43 -8.84 22.42
CA GLY A 75 15.14 -7.74 21.75
C GLY A 75 15.47 -8.06 20.30
N ASP A 76 16.67 -8.58 20.04
CA ASP A 76 17.21 -8.68 18.68
C ASP A 76 16.80 -9.95 17.93
N TRP A 77 16.89 -9.90 16.61
CA TRP A 77 16.73 -11.08 15.74
C TRP A 77 17.90 -12.03 15.93
N ARG A 78 17.60 -13.32 16.12
CA ARG A 78 18.63 -14.35 16.28
C ARG A 78 18.28 -15.60 15.48
N VAL A 79 19.27 -16.39 15.10
CA VAL A 79 19.07 -17.65 14.37
C VAL A 79 19.88 -18.78 14.98
N VAL A 80 19.26 -19.96 15.06
CA VAL A 80 19.92 -21.21 15.42
C VAL A 80 20.09 -22.02 14.14
N THR A 81 21.34 -22.27 13.75
CA THR A 81 21.70 -23.12 12.60
C THR A 81 22.38 -24.42 13.03
N ASP A 82 22.70 -24.57 14.32
CA ASP A 82 23.28 -25.80 14.87
C ASP A 82 22.22 -26.91 14.95
N GLN A 83 22.34 -27.90 14.06
CA GLN A 83 21.42 -29.04 14.00
C GLN A 83 21.39 -29.84 15.30
N THR A 84 22.51 -29.92 16.04
CA THR A 84 22.57 -30.64 17.30
C THR A 84 21.73 -29.93 18.36
N ALA A 85 21.84 -28.60 18.44
CA ALA A 85 21.02 -27.79 19.32
C ALA A 85 19.53 -27.87 18.96
N LEU A 86 19.18 -27.79 17.67
CA LEU A 86 17.79 -27.94 17.21
C LEU A 86 17.20 -29.30 17.57
N ARG A 87 17.93 -30.41 17.36
CA ARG A 87 17.49 -31.76 17.72
C ARG A 87 17.32 -31.92 19.23
N ALA A 88 18.26 -31.41 20.02
CA ALA A 88 18.17 -31.46 21.49
C ALA A 88 16.97 -30.67 22.02
N ALA A 89 16.65 -29.54 21.39
CA ALA A 89 15.52 -28.70 21.74
C ALA A 89 14.17 -29.22 21.21
N GLN A 90 14.16 -30.08 20.18
CA GLN A 90 12.93 -30.56 19.54
C GLN A 90 11.84 -31.10 20.49
N PRO A 91 12.14 -31.97 21.46
CA PRO A 91 11.11 -32.54 22.33
C PRO A 91 10.62 -31.56 23.40
N THR A 92 11.32 -30.45 23.64
CA THR A 92 11.09 -29.60 24.81
C THR A 92 10.81 -28.15 24.47
N ALA A 93 11.22 -27.62 23.32
CA ALA A 93 11.05 -26.21 22.96
C ALA A 93 9.59 -25.83 22.70
N TYR A 94 9.07 -24.89 23.49
CA TYR A 94 7.66 -24.49 23.43
C TYR A 94 7.42 -23.04 23.81
N TYR A 95 6.25 -22.55 23.42
CA TYR A 95 5.59 -21.39 24.00
C TYR A 95 4.13 -21.72 24.31
N THR A 96 3.52 -20.96 25.21
CA THR A 96 2.09 -21.05 25.49
C THR A 96 1.35 -19.84 24.92
N ASP A 97 0.16 -20.05 24.37
CA ASP A 97 -0.73 -18.99 23.92
C ASP A 97 -2.15 -19.20 24.48
N LYS A 98 -2.98 -18.16 24.43
CA LYS A 98 -4.39 -18.21 24.83
C LYS A 98 -5.28 -17.63 23.73
N PRO A 99 -5.57 -18.42 22.66
CA PRO A 99 -6.23 -17.93 21.45
C PRO A 99 -7.58 -17.22 21.70
N GLY A 100 -8.32 -17.65 22.71
CA GLY A 100 -9.61 -17.07 23.08
C GLY A 100 -9.53 -15.66 23.67
N GLU A 101 -8.41 -15.27 24.28
CA GLU A 101 -8.19 -13.90 24.77
C GLU A 101 -7.56 -13.00 23.70
N THR A 102 -6.69 -13.55 22.87
CA THR A 102 -6.16 -12.88 21.66
C THR A 102 -7.29 -12.37 20.76
N MET A 103 -8.31 -13.19 20.51
CA MET A 103 -9.48 -12.78 19.72
C MET A 103 -10.27 -11.64 20.39
N LYS A 104 -10.37 -11.61 21.72
CA LYS A 104 -11.03 -10.51 22.43
C LYS A 104 -10.24 -9.21 22.30
N LEU A 105 -8.91 -9.27 22.42
CA LEU A 105 -8.03 -8.11 22.23
C LEU A 105 -8.12 -7.58 20.79
N LEU A 106 -8.13 -8.46 19.80
CA LEU A 106 -8.36 -8.11 18.40
C LEU A 106 -9.70 -7.39 18.22
N LEU A 107 -10.80 -7.97 18.73
CA LEU A 107 -12.13 -7.37 18.64
C LEU A 107 -12.20 -6.01 19.34
N LEU A 108 -11.58 -5.86 20.51
CA LEU A 108 -11.48 -4.58 21.21
C LEU A 108 -10.68 -3.55 20.40
N SER A 109 -9.56 -3.94 19.77
CA SER A 109 -8.77 -3.03 18.93
C SER A 109 -9.56 -2.51 17.72
N ILE A 110 -10.42 -3.35 17.13
CA ILE A 110 -11.33 -2.98 16.03
C ILE A 110 -12.43 -2.03 16.55
N LEU A 111 -13.00 -2.30 17.73
CA LEU A 111 -14.04 -1.47 18.34
C LEU A 111 -13.54 -0.08 18.81
N PHE A 112 -12.27 0.05 19.18
CA PHE A 112 -11.71 1.27 19.76
C PHE A 112 -10.84 2.13 18.80
N MET A 113 -10.98 1.95 17.48
CA MET A 113 -10.41 2.83 16.44
C MET A 113 -8.91 3.18 16.59
N SER A 114 -8.11 2.28 17.16
CA SER A 114 -6.65 2.46 17.14
C SER A 114 -6.14 2.30 15.69
N PRO A 115 -5.14 3.08 15.24
CA PRO A 115 -4.68 3.00 13.86
C PRO A 115 -4.29 1.55 13.51
N PRO A 116 -4.63 1.06 12.31
CA PRO A 116 -4.30 -0.28 11.87
C PRO A 116 -2.78 -0.35 11.62
N GLY A 117 -2.02 -0.66 12.67
CA GLY A 117 -0.56 -0.59 12.62
C GLY A 117 0.13 -1.89 13.02
N ASN A 118 -0.27 -2.47 14.15
CA ASN A 118 0.36 -3.68 14.66
C ASN A 118 -0.69 -4.77 14.88
N PRO A 119 -0.58 -5.93 14.23
CA PRO A 119 -1.40 -7.07 14.60
C PRO A 119 -1.23 -7.35 16.10
N PRO A 120 -2.28 -7.79 16.81
CA PRO A 120 -2.17 -8.14 18.23
C PRO A 120 -1.17 -9.29 18.46
N ASP A 121 -0.85 -10.04 17.41
CA ASP A 121 0.13 -11.13 17.39
C ASP A 121 1.44 -10.70 16.72
N GLY A 122 2.56 -10.92 17.40
CA GLY A 122 3.90 -10.80 16.84
C GLY A 122 4.43 -12.16 16.39
N ARG A 123 5.32 -12.18 15.39
CA ARG A 123 6.10 -13.38 15.07
C ARG A 123 7.01 -13.70 16.26
N PHE A 124 6.98 -14.95 16.71
CA PHE A 124 7.77 -15.48 17.82
C PHE A 124 8.97 -16.27 17.30
N ALA A 125 8.72 -17.20 16.38
CA ALA A 125 9.76 -18.00 15.73
C ALA A 125 9.40 -18.30 14.27
N THR A 126 10.40 -18.49 13.42
CA THR A 126 10.22 -18.95 12.04
C THR A 126 11.17 -20.11 11.76
N LEU A 127 10.60 -21.24 11.37
CA LEU A 127 11.34 -22.40 10.88
C LEU A 127 11.66 -22.20 9.40
N ILE A 128 12.94 -22.34 9.06
CA ILE A 128 13.50 -22.06 7.75
C ILE A 128 14.14 -23.32 7.19
N ARG A 129 13.97 -23.55 5.88
CA ARG A 129 14.63 -24.63 5.14
C ARG A 129 15.09 -24.11 3.79
N GLY A 130 16.37 -24.28 3.47
CA GLY A 130 16.90 -23.81 2.19
C GLY A 130 16.72 -22.30 1.95
N LYS A 131 16.75 -21.50 3.02
CA LYS A 131 16.52 -20.05 3.02
C LYS A 131 15.10 -19.59 2.71
N GLU A 132 14.14 -20.51 2.79
CA GLU A 132 12.71 -20.23 2.65
C GLU A 132 11.99 -20.51 3.98
N GLU A 133 10.99 -19.69 4.29
CA GLU A 133 10.11 -19.88 5.43
C GLU A 133 9.24 -21.14 5.21
N VAL A 134 9.34 -22.12 6.11
CA VAL A 134 8.51 -23.35 6.09
C VAL A 134 7.32 -23.23 7.02
N LYS A 135 7.53 -22.64 8.20
CA LYS A 135 6.50 -22.47 9.22
C LYS A 135 6.81 -21.25 10.07
N SER A 136 5.79 -20.46 10.38
CA SER A 136 5.90 -19.32 11.29
C SER A 136 5.00 -19.50 12.50
N PHE A 137 5.53 -19.13 13.65
CA PHE A 137 4.88 -19.22 14.94
C PHE A 137 4.62 -17.81 15.43
N THR A 138 3.35 -17.47 15.64
CA THR A 138 2.91 -16.16 16.11
C THR A 138 2.32 -16.28 17.52
N CYS A 139 2.45 -15.20 18.28
CA CYS A 139 1.83 -15.11 19.60
C CYS A 139 1.59 -13.65 19.99
N ALA A 140 0.55 -13.40 20.77
CA ALA A 140 0.34 -12.08 21.35
C ALA A 140 1.46 -11.78 22.35
N PRO A 141 2.07 -10.57 22.32
CA PRO A 141 3.19 -10.25 23.19
C PRO A 141 2.91 -10.50 24.67
N VAL A 142 1.70 -10.16 25.12
CA VAL A 142 1.22 -10.34 26.50
C VAL A 142 1.23 -11.78 26.99
N PHE A 143 1.21 -12.78 26.09
CA PHE A 143 1.16 -14.21 26.45
C PHE A 143 2.51 -14.92 26.23
N CYS A 144 3.46 -14.32 25.52
CA CYS A 144 4.71 -14.97 25.15
C CYS A 144 5.99 -14.22 25.52
N THR A 145 5.94 -12.97 25.97
CA THR A 145 7.13 -12.32 26.56
C THR A 145 7.35 -12.83 27.98
N SER A 146 8.55 -13.34 28.25
CA SER A 146 8.99 -13.58 29.63
C SER A 146 9.26 -12.23 30.32
N GLY A 147 8.27 -11.68 31.01
CA GLY A 147 8.44 -10.44 31.76
C GLY A 147 7.13 -9.91 32.35
N GLU A 148 7.23 -9.38 33.57
CA GLU A 148 6.24 -8.92 34.56
C GLU A 148 5.06 -8.02 34.12
N ILE A 149 4.74 -7.90 32.83
CA ILE A 149 3.57 -7.16 32.37
C ILE A 149 2.33 -8.06 32.45
N GLY A 150 1.90 -8.35 33.68
CA GLY A 150 0.56 -8.90 33.98
C GLY A 150 0.31 -10.38 33.62
N GLY A 151 1.33 -11.14 33.21
CA GLY A 151 1.20 -12.54 32.84
C GLY A 151 0.98 -13.45 34.06
N ASP A 152 -0.19 -14.10 34.11
CA ASP A 152 -0.47 -15.26 34.95
C ASP A 152 0.68 -16.29 34.81
N ALA A 153 1.15 -16.90 35.91
CA ALA A 153 2.28 -17.86 35.97
C ALA A 153 2.14 -19.08 35.03
N ARG A 154 0.99 -19.20 34.38
CA ARG A 154 0.64 -20.19 33.35
C ARG A 154 1.17 -19.87 31.96
N HIS A 155 1.56 -18.62 31.69
CA HIS A 155 2.18 -18.24 30.42
C HIS A 155 3.68 -18.46 30.51
N GLN A 156 4.16 -19.50 29.84
CA GLN A 156 5.53 -19.95 29.91
C GLN A 156 6.08 -20.18 28.50
N ARG A 157 7.39 -19.97 28.38
CA ARG A 157 8.15 -20.39 27.23
C ARG A 157 9.39 -21.08 27.74
N ASP A 158 9.78 -22.15 27.06
CA ASP A 158 11.08 -22.77 27.25
C ASP A 158 11.68 -22.92 25.88
N LEU A 159 12.75 -22.16 25.63
CA LEU A 159 13.49 -22.25 24.38
C LEU A 159 14.56 -23.35 24.44
N ALA A 160 14.64 -24.13 25.51
CA ALA A 160 15.47 -25.33 25.60
C ALA A 160 16.94 -25.14 25.16
N GLY A 161 17.56 -24.02 25.55
CA GLY A 161 18.95 -23.69 25.18
C GLY A 161 19.13 -23.08 23.78
N LEU A 162 18.04 -22.87 23.02
CA LEU A 162 18.10 -22.30 21.67
C LEU A 162 18.60 -20.86 21.67
N LEU A 163 18.36 -20.09 22.74
CA LEU A 163 18.83 -18.70 22.81
C LEU A 163 20.36 -18.66 22.90
N GLU A 164 20.94 -19.53 23.74
CA GLU A 164 22.39 -19.68 23.93
C GLU A 164 23.08 -20.22 22.68
N ALA A 165 22.43 -21.13 21.94
CA ALA A 165 22.92 -21.68 20.68
C ALA A 165 22.72 -20.75 19.47
N SER A 166 22.05 -19.61 19.63
CA SER A 166 21.69 -18.71 18.52
C SER A 166 22.76 -17.64 18.27
N LYS A 167 22.85 -17.19 17.01
CA LYS A 167 23.68 -16.07 16.57
C LYS A 167 22.83 -14.85 16.21
N PRO A 168 23.31 -13.61 16.38
CA PRO A 168 22.61 -12.41 15.94
C PRO A 168 22.44 -12.37 14.42
N VAL A 169 21.37 -11.71 13.97
CA VAL A 169 21.01 -11.60 12.55
C VAL A 169 20.58 -10.17 12.22
N GLU A 170 20.96 -9.73 11.04
CA GLU A 170 20.58 -8.43 10.49
C GLU A 170 19.65 -8.59 9.28
N LEU A 171 18.62 -7.74 9.22
CA LEU A 171 17.79 -7.59 8.02
C LEU A 171 18.49 -6.61 7.06
N ILE A 172 18.89 -7.11 5.90
CA ILE A 172 19.45 -6.31 4.81
C ILE A 172 18.39 -6.17 3.73
N THR A 173 18.06 -4.92 3.36
CA THR A 173 17.17 -4.61 2.24
C THR A 173 17.94 -3.87 1.15
N GLU A 174 18.15 -4.55 0.03
CA GLU A 174 18.77 -3.97 -1.16
C GLU A 174 17.71 -3.44 -2.13
N ARG A 175 18.00 -2.33 -2.81
CA ARG A 175 17.11 -1.70 -3.80
C ARG A 175 17.72 -1.77 -5.19
N PHE A 176 16.91 -2.19 -6.15
CA PHE A 176 17.29 -2.36 -7.54
C PHE A 176 16.38 -1.59 -8.47
N ALA A 177 16.96 -1.08 -9.56
CA ALA A 177 16.20 -0.43 -10.63
C ALA A 177 15.56 -1.43 -11.61
N HIS A 178 15.94 -2.71 -11.58
CA HIS A 178 15.47 -3.72 -12.53
C HIS A 178 15.28 -5.09 -11.86
N PRO A 179 14.21 -5.84 -12.19
CA PRO A 179 13.94 -7.14 -11.59
C PRO A 179 15.00 -8.19 -11.97
N ASP A 180 15.65 -8.08 -13.14
CA ASP A 180 16.74 -9.00 -13.50
C ASP A 180 17.94 -8.88 -12.55
N LYS A 181 18.21 -7.67 -12.07
CA LYS A 181 19.25 -7.46 -11.05
C LYS A 181 18.81 -8.05 -9.71
N VAL A 182 17.52 -7.96 -9.37
CA VAL A 182 16.97 -8.63 -8.17
C VAL A 182 17.09 -10.14 -8.30
N ARG A 183 16.71 -10.73 -9.44
CA ARG A 183 16.84 -12.18 -9.69
C ARG A 183 18.30 -12.62 -9.58
N ALA A 184 19.23 -11.88 -10.19
CA ALA A 184 20.66 -12.17 -10.10
C ALA A 184 21.17 -12.07 -8.65
N ALA A 185 20.76 -11.04 -7.91
CA ALA A 185 21.08 -10.88 -6.49
C ALA A 185 20.46 -11.99 -5.63
N HIS A 186 19.24 -12.40 -5.92
CA HIS A 186 18.54 -13.52 -5.28
C HIS A 186 19.30 -14.84 -5.50
N PHE A 187 19.73 -15.13 -6.73
CA PHE A 187 20.57 -16.30 -7.02
C PHE A 187 21.93 -16.26 -6.31
N LYS A 188 22.53 -15.07 -6.15
CA LYS A 188 23.75 -14.90 -5.34
C LYS A 188 23.45 -15.17 -3.86
N ALA A 189 22.37 -14.60 -3.33
CA ALA A 189 21.96 -14.77 -1.95
C ALA A 189 21.66 -16.23 -1.61
N LEU A 190 21.07 -17.00 -2.53
CA LEU A 190 20.86 -18.45 -2.36
C LEU A 190 22.15 -19.23 -2.12
N ARG A 191 23.30 -18.75 -2.61
CA ARG A 191 24.61 -19.40 -2.46
C ARG A 191 25.46 -18.86 -1.31
N ASP A 192 25.05 -17.76 -0.68
CA ASP A 192 25.81 -17.12 0.41
C ASP A 192 25.49 -17.78 1.77
N GLU A 193 26.45 -18.51 2.34
CA GLU A 193 26.26 -19.25 3.61
C GLU A 193 25.94 -18.33 4.81
N SER A 194 26.28 -17.04 4.74
CA SER A 194 25.93 -16.08 5.80
C SER A 194 24.44 -15.71 5.82
N ILE A 195 23.72 -15.96 4.72
CA ILE A 195 22.30 -15.61 4.57
C ILE A 195 21.44 -16.79 4.98
N VAL A 196 20.56 -16.57 5.96
CA VAL A 196 19.71 -17.61 6.56
C VAL A 196 18.29 -17.62 6.01
N LEU A 197 17.71 -16.48 5.67
CA LEU A 197 16.36 -16.37 5.10
C LEU A 197 16.36 -15.30 4.02
N ILE A 198 15.71 -15.58 2.90
CA ILE A 198 15.48 -14.60 1.84
C ILE A 198 13.97 -14.34 1.78
N GLU A 199 13.56 -13.10 1.92
CA GLU A 199 12.15 -12.75 1.75
C GLU A 199 11.78 -12.86 0.26
N PRO A 200 10.60 -13.41 -0.06
CA PRO A 200 10.13 -13.48 -1.44
C PRO A 200 10.10 -12.08 -2.05
N ALA A 201 10.90 -11.86 -3.09
CA ALA A 201 10.86 -10.60 -3.81
C ALA A 201 9.59 -10.55 -4.66
N ASP A 202 8.79 -9.47 -4.54
CA ASP A 202 7.64 -9.21 -5.40
C ASP A 202 8.14 -8.79 -6.80
N LEU A 203 8.45 -9.80 -7.61
CA LEU A 203 8.96 -9.63 -8.96
C LEU A 203 7.93 -10.09 -9.98
N PRO A 204 7.77 -9.36 -11.10
CA PRO A 204 6.95 -9.85 -12.19
C PRO A 204 7.51 -11.18 -12.73
N PRO A 205 6.68 -12.03 -13.34
CA PRO A 205 7.15 -13.23 -14.00
C PRO A 205 8.24 -12.95 -15.06
N PRO A 206 9.11 -13.93 -15.38
CA PRO A 206 10.00 -13.83 -16.52
C PRO A 206 9.22 -13.55 -17.82
N GLY A 207 9.72 -12.62 -18.64
CA GLY A 207 9.09 -12.25 -19.92
C GLY A 207 7.94 -11.24 -19.82
N THR A 208 7.55 -10.79 -18.61
CA THR A 208 6.63 -9.65 -18.47
C THR A 208 7.26 -8.37 -19.01
N ILE A 209 6.48 -7.58 -19.74
CA ILE A 209 6.89 -6.26 -20.25
C ILE A 209 7.29 -5.37 -19.07
N MET A 210 8.45 -4.72 -19.22
CA MET A 210 9.02 -3.86 -18.19
C MET A 210 8.85 -2.39 -18.55
N TYR A 211 8.58 -1.61 -17.50
CA TYR A 211 8.38 -0.17 -17.59
C TYR A 211 9.42 0.56 -16.73
N PRO A 212 10.65 0.76 -17.24
CA PRO A 212 11.75 1.34 -16.47
C PRO A 212 11.59 2.85 -16.22
N ALA A 213 10.64 3.51 -16.88
CA ALA A 213 10.35 4.92 -16.69
C ALA A 213 9.00 5.10 -16.00
N ARG A 214 8.89 6.14 -15.17
CA ARG A 214 7.62 6.56 -14.56
C ARG A 214 7.44 8.06 -14.74
N VAL A 215 6.24 8.44 -15.12
CA VAL A 215 5.79 9.83 -15.14
C VAL A 215 4.55 10.00 -14.29
N ARG A 216 4.35 11.21 -13.79
CA ARG A 216 3.08 11.68 -13.25
C ARG A 216 2.41 12.50 -14.33
N LEU A 217 1.16 12.16 -14.63
CA LEU A 217 0.27 12.95 -15.47
C LEU A 217 -0.65 13.74 -14.54
N ASP A 218 -0.51 15.06 -14.52
CA ASP A 218 -1.51 15.94 -13.93
C ASP A 218 -2.52 16.27 -15.03
N LEU A 219 -3.77 15.85 -14.83
CA LEU A 219 -4.84 15.96 -15.82
C LEU A 219 -5.58 17.31 -15.67
N PRO A 220 -6.28 17.78 -16.72
CA PRO A 220 -7.12 18.97 -16.64
C PRO A 220 -8.07 18.94 -15.44
N ALA A 221 -8.12 20.07 -14.73
CA ALA A 221 -9.00 20.22 -13.58
C ALA A 221 -10.47 20.17 -14.03
N VAL A 222 -11.32 19.56 -13.21
CA VAL A 222 -12.77 19.56 -13.42
C VAL A 222 -13.40 20.54 -12.47
N LEU A 223 -14.24 21.43 -13.00
CA LEU A 223 -14.98 22.43 -12.25
C LEU A 223 -16.40 21.93 -12.02
N LEU A 224 -16.88 22.00 -10.79
CA LEU A 224 -18.21 21.55 -10.40
C LEU A 224 -18.96 22.67 -9.71
N ASP A 225 -20.22 22.87 -10.08
CA ASP A 225 -21.14 23.68 -9.27
C ASP A 225 -21.38 23.04 -7.92
N THR A 226 -21.49 23.88 -6.90
CA THR A 226 -21.75 23.44 -5.52
C THR A 226 -22.97 24.12 -4.93
N ASP A 227 -23.42 23.60 -3.79
CA ASP A 227 -24.40 24.26 -2.93
C ASP A 227 -23.84 25.57 -2.34
N GLU A 228 -24.67 26.25 -1.54
CA GLU A 228 -24.30 27.52 -0.90
C GLU A 228 -23.16 27.36 0.11
N SER A 229 -23.05 26.17 0.72
CA SER A 229 -21.97 25.84 1.63
C SER A 229 -20.67 25.56 0.91
N GLY A 230 -20.72 25.40 -0.42
CA GLY A 230 -19.67 25.01 -1.33
C GLY A 230 -19.07 23.61 -1.14
N ASN A 231 -19.37 22.93 -0.02
CA ASN A 231 -18.78 21.62 0.29
C ASN A 231 -19.34 20.49 -0.58
N THR A 232 -20.51 20.67 -1.18
CA THR A 232 -21.24 19.61 -1.87
C THR A 232 -21.45 19.97 -3.33
N PRO A 233 -21.02 19.14 -4.30
CA PRO A 233 -21.33 19.38 -5.70
C PRO A 233 -22.83 19.19 -5.96
N LEU A 234 -23.45 20.07 -6.76
CA LEU A 234 -24.87 19.99 -7.13
C LEU A 234 -25.17 18.75 -7.97
N THR A 235 -24.23 18.39 -8.85
CA THR A 235 -24.24 17.13 -9.60
C THR A 235 -23.06 16.29 -9.13
N PRO A 236 -23.28 15.04 -8.65
CA PRO A 236 -22.19 14.16 -8.25
C PRO A 236 -21.17 13.98 -9.38
N PHE A 237 -19.90 14.07 -9.05
CA PHE A 237 -18.82 13.80 -10.00
C PHE A 237 -18.64 12.28 -10.17
N ASP A 238 -18.90 11.79 -11.38
CA ASP A 238 -18.67 10.39 -11.71
C ASP A 238 -17.19 10.14 -12.03
N GLU A 239 -16.43 9.80 -11.00
CA GLU A 239 -15.01 9.43 -11.11
C GLU A 239 -14.79 8.24 -12.06
N ALA A 240 -15.72 7.29 -12.12
CA ALA A 240 -15.58 6.09 -12.94
C ALA A 240 -15.77 6.41 -14.41
N GLU A 241 -16.76 7.23 -14.74
CA GLU A 241 -16.97 7.75 -16.09
C GLU A 241 -15.77 8.58 -16.55
N TYR A 242 -15.25 9.47 -15.68
CA TYR A 242 -14.05 10.25 -15.98
C TYR A 242 -12.85 9.35 -16.29
N ARG A 243 -12.59 8.34 -15.45
CA ARG A 243 -11.54 7.33 -15.69
C ARG A 243 -11.72 6.63 -17.02
N ALA A 244 -12.93 6.16 -17.33
CA ALA A 244 -13.20 5.44 -18.57
C ALA A 244 -12.95 6.31 -19.82
N ARG A 245 -13.39 7.58 -19.79
CA ARG A 245 -13.12 8.54 -20.88
C ARG A 245 -11.64 8.82 -21.05
N PHE A 246 -10.91 9.06 -19.95
CA PHE A 246 -9.47 9.28 -20.02
C PHE A 246 -8.73 8.07 -20.59
N VAL A 247 -9.05 6.85 -20.12
CA VAL A 247 -8.43 5.61 -20.62
C VAL A 247 -8.71 5.42 -22.12
N ALA A 248 -9.94 5.68 -22.58
CA ALA A 248 -10.28 5.61 -23.99
C ALA A 248 -9.52 6.64 -24.83
N ALA A 249 -9.46 7.90 -24.38
CA ALA A 249 -8.73 8.98 -25.03
C ALA A 249 -7.22 8.72 -25.09
N PHE A 250 -6.63 8.24 -23.99
CA PHE A 250 -5.21 7.93 -23.91
C PHE A 250 -4.85 6.77 -24.84
N THR A 251 -5.66 5.71 -24.86
CA THR A 251 -5.45 4.54 -25.74
C THR A 251 -5.64 4.91 -27.21
N HIS A 252 -6.50 5.88 -27.53
CA HIS A 252 -6.63 6.41 -28.88
C HIS A 252 -5.34 7.14 -29.33
N ALA A 253 -4.77 7.98 -28.46
CA ALA A 253 -3.52 8.69 -28.75
C ALA A 253 -2.30 7.74 -28.78
N TYR A 254 -2.32 6.71 -27.94
CA TYR A 254 -1.25 5.74 -27.74
C TYR A 254 -1.78 4.30 -27.83
N PRO A 255 -1.94 3.73 -29.04
CA PRO A 255 -2.55 2.40 -29.22
C PRO A 255 -1.64 1.23 -28.83
N GLU A 256 -0.35 1.49 -28.57
CA GLU A 256 0.65 0.50 -28.17
C GLU A 256 0.50 0.17 -26.68
N THR A 257 -0.50 -0.64 -26.33
CA THR A 257 -0.85 -0.95 -24.94
C THR A 257 0.23 -1.77 -24.20
N ASP A 258 1.20 -2.33 -24.92
CA ASP A 258 2.41 -2.95 -24.40
C ASP A 258 3.52 -1.93 -24.08
N ALA A 259 3.35 -0.65 -24.41
CA ALA A 259 4.34 0.39 -24.15
C ALA A 259 4.12 1.12 -22.81
N TYR A 260 2.97 0.93 -22.15
CA TYR A 260 2.63 1.58 -20.89
C TYR A 260 1.74 0.75 -19.95
N ARG A 261 1.74 1.13 -18.67
CA ARG A 261 0.75 0.74 -17.67
C ARG A 261 0.21 1.97 -16.96
N LEU A 262 -1.09 2.20 -17.08
CA LEU A 262 -1.79 3.27 -16.36
C LEU A 262 -2.03 2.84 -14.90
N GLY A 263 -1.58 3.67 -13.96
CA GLY A 263 -1.99 3.54 -12.56
C GLY A 263 -3.42 4.04 -12.33
N PRO A 264 -3.95 3.88 -11.10
CA PRO A 264 -5.22 4.50 -10.75
C PRO A 264 -5.11 6.03 -10.86
N ILE A 265 -6.18 6.67 -11.33
CA ILE A 265 -6.37 8.11 -11.20
C ILE A 265 -6.69 8.44 -9.74
N ASP A 266 -6.03 9.41 -9.16
CA ASP A 266 -6.37 9.96 -7.86
C ASP A 266 -7.04 11.32 -8.07
N PHE A 267 -8.02 11.65 -7.22
CA PHE A 267 -8.76 12.90 -7.29
C PHE A 267 -8.55 13.71 -6.02
N SER A 268 -7.97 14.90 -6.17
CA SER A 268 -7.88 15.87 -5.07
C SER A 268 -8.99 16.89 -5.21
N TYR A 269 -9.84 16.97 -4.19
CA TYR A 269 -10.93 17.93 -4.09
C TYR A 269 -10.45 19.17 -3.35
N ILE A 270 -10.57 20.34 -3.96
CA ILE A 270 -10.24 21.61 -3.30
C ILE A 270 -11.53 22.36 -3.01
N TYR A 271 -11.80 22.50 -1.71
CA TYR A 271 -12.90 23.27 -1.18
C TYR A 271 -12.58 23.83 0.23
N PRO A 272 -12.96 25.11 0.55
CA PRO A 272 -13.35 26.15 -0.41
C PRO A 272 -12.22 26.39 -1.41
N PRO A 273 -12.53 26.84 -2.63
CA PRO A 273 -11.46 27.15 -3.56
C PRO A 273 -10.52 28.18 -2.91
N GLN A 274 -9.21 28.06 -3.14
CA GLN A 274 -8.22 28.97 -2.55
C GLN A 274 -8.61 30.43 -2.83
N THR A 275 -8.35 31.34 -1.89
CA THR A 275 -8.61 32.77 -2.07
C THR A 275 -7.89 33.25 -3.33
N GLY A 276 -8.65 33.76 -4.31
CA GLY A 276 -8.13 34.29 -5.56
C GLY A 276 -7.97 33.26 -6.65
N TRP A 277 -8.68 33.46 -7.76
CA TRP A 277 -8.42 32.76 -9.02
C TRP A 277 -7.71 33.77 -9.95
N PRO A 278 -6.53 33.45 -10.48
CA PRO A 278 -5.98 34.22 -11.59
C PRO A 278 -6.98 34.23 -12.74
N VAL A 279 -7.19 35.40 -13.32
CA VAL A 279 -7.99 35.58 -14.53
C VAL A 279 -7.18 36.30 -15.58
N VAL A 280 -7.42 35.93 -16.83
CA VAL A 280 -6.79 36.55 -17.99
C VAL A 280 -7.85 37.07 -18.95
N SER A 281 -7.59 38.26 -19.47
CA SER A 281 -8.33 38.94 -20.53
C SER A 281 -7.35 39.71 -21.44
N ASP A 282 -7.85 40.22 -22.56
CA ASP A 282 -7.09 41.09 -23.46
C ASP A 282 -6.51 42.35 -22.77
N ALA A 283 -7.07 42.77 -21.63
CA ALA A 283 -6.70 44.00 -20.92
C ALA A 283 -6.18 43.80 -19.49
N PHE A 284 -6.17 42.56 -18.98
CA PHE A 284 -5.90 42.26 -17.58
C PHE A 284 -5.39 40.83 -17.40
N GLU A 285 -4.28 40.69 -16.69
CA GLU A 285 -3.73 39.42 -16.20
C GLU A 285 -3.43 39.62 -14.71
N GLY A 286 -4.04 38.81 -13.84
CA GLY A 286 -3.85 38.95 -12.40
C GLY A 286 -4.97 38.30 -11.58
N TYR A 287 -5.02 38.63 -10.30
CA TYR A 287 -6.08 38.17 -9.40
C TYR A 287 -7.20 39.18 -9.35
N LEU A 288 -8.44 38.70 -9.22
CA LEU A 288 -9.55 39.55 -8.83
C LEU A 288 -9.49 39.79 -7.32
N TYR A 289 -9.82 41.00 -6.89
CA TYR A 289 -9.81 41.41 -5.49
C TYR A 289 -11.18 41.96 -5.09
N ASP A 290 -11.57 41.77 -3.84
CA ASP A 290 -12.74 42.44 -3.27
C ASP A 290 -12.43 43.91 -2.87
N GLU A 291 -13.42 44.63 -2.34
CA GLU A 291 -13.27 46.03 -1.88
C GLU A 291 -12.22 46.21 -0.77
N GLN A 292 -11.76 45.11 -0.15
CA GLN A 292 -10.81 45.07 0.96
C GLN A 292 -9.43 44.57 0.50
N GLU A 293 -9.19 44.47 -0.82
CA GLU A 293 -7.96 43.96 -1.43
C GLU A 293 -7.66 42.48 -1.11
N HIS A 294 -8.67 41.68 -0.79
CA HIS A 294 -8.49 40.22 -0.66
C HIS A 294 -8.73 39.51 -1.99
N PRO A 295 -7.88 38.54 -2.37
CA PRO A 295 -8.09 37.76 -3.58
C PRO A 295 -9.43 37.03 -3.57
N ARG A 296 -10.28 37.34 -4.55
CA ARG A 296 -11.63 36.80 -4.71
C ARG A 296 -11.62 35.61 -5.66
N GLY A 297 -12.21 34.51 -5.22
CA GLY A 297 -12.48 33.35 -6.06
C GLY A 297 -13.86 33.39 -6.70
N ILE A 298 -14.18 32.37 -7.48
CA ILE A 298 -15.56 32.18 -7.96
C ILE A 298 -16.31 31.37 -6.91
N ASP A 299 -17.31 32.00 -6.30
CA ASP A 299 -18.14 31.35 -5.31
C ASP A 299 -18.89 30.16 -5.90
N ARG A 300 -19.13 29.17 -5.03
CA ARG A 300 -19.91 27.97 -5.35
C ARG A 300 -19.36 27.13 -6.51
N ILE A 301 -18.03 27.11 -6.65
CA ILE A 301 -17.31 26.23 -7.57
C ILE A 301 -16.30 25.38 -6.78
N MET A 302 -16.40 24.06 -6.93
CA MET A 302 -15.43 23.09 -6.45
C MET A 302 -14.46 22.74 -7.58
N VAL A 303 -13.18 22.57 -7.23
CA VAL A 303 -12.14 22.13 -8.17
C VAL A 303 -11.73 20.70 -7.84
N VAL A 304 -11.85 19.81 -8.82
CA VAL A 304 -11.31 18.45 -8.76
C VAL A 304 -10.03 18.40 -9.58
N LYS A 305 -8.95 17.92 -8.98
CA LYS A 305 -7.62 17.78 -9.59
C LYS A 305 -7.28 16.30 -9.78
N PRO A 306 -7.56 15.74 -10.96
CA PRO A 306 -7.17 14.39 -11.28
C PRO A 306 -5.67 14.30 -11.58
N TYR A 307 -5.02 13.23 -11.11
CA TYR A 307 -3.68 12.88 -11.54
C TYR A 307 -3.50 11.36 -11.56
N LEU A 308 -2.51 10.85 -12.29
CA LEU A 308 -2.12 9.45 -12.23
C LEU A 308 -0.63 9.26 -12.44
N LEU A 309 -0.11 8.13 -11.95
CA LEU A 309 1.21 7.64 -12.31
C LEU A 309 1.10 6.71 -13.51
N VAL A 310 2.01 6.86 -14.46
CA VAL A 310 2.10 5.99 -15.64
C VAL A 310 3.50 5.39 -15.69
N ASP A 311 3.55 4.07 -15.75
CA ASP A 311 4.77 3.32 -15.99
C ASP A 311 4.93 3.12 -17.50
N LEU A 312 6.12 3.39 -18.03
CA LEU A 312 6.39 3.52 -19.46
C LEU A 312 7.66 2.76 -19.89
N THR A 313 7.66 2.31 -21.14
CA THR A 313 8.90 1.98 -21.86
C THR A 313 9.72 3.26 -22.13
N PRO A 314 11.04 3.17 -22.34
CA PRO A 314 11.87 4.35 -22.64
C PRO A 314 11.35 5.15 -23.85
N ARG A 315 10.94 4.45 -24.91
CA ARG A 315 10.42 5.07 -26.14
C ARG A 315 9.19 5.94 -25.85
N LEU A 316 8.23 5.41 -25.09
CA LEU A 316 7.01 6.16 -24.80
C LEU A 316 7.24 7.26 -23.76
N ALA A 317 8.19 7.08 -22.85
CA ALA A 317 8.63 8.15 -21.95
C ALA A 317 9.20 9.34 -22.71
N ASP A 318 10.02 9.11 -23.74
CA ASP A 318 10.54 10.18 -24.59
C ASP A 318 9.43 10.84 -25.41
N ALA A 319 8.47 10.06 -25.94
CA ALA A 319 7.32 10.59 -26.66
C ALA A 319 6.43 11.48 -25.78
N LEU A 320 6.12 11.06 -24.55
CA LEU A 320 5.32 11.83 -23.60
C LEU A 320 6.02 13.07 -23.06
N MET A 321 7.36 13.12 -23.10
CA MET A 321 8.14 14.29 -22.73
C MET A 321 8.45 15.20 -23.92
N GLY A 322 8.02 14.81 -25.13
CA GLY A 322 8.20 15.58 -26.36
C GLY A 322 7.27 16.80 -26.45
N PRO A 323 7.34 17.56 -27.55
CA PRO A 323 6.41 18.66 -27.80
C PRO A 323 5.00 18.12 -28.10
N ASP A 324 3.98 18.74 -27.51
CA ASP A 324 2.54 18.43 -27.69
C ASP A 324 2.16 16.93 -27.67
N PRO A 325 2.51 16.20 -26.59
CA PRO A 325 2.30 14.76 -26.48
C PRO A 325 0.82 14.37 -26.46
N PHE A 326 -0.09 15.32 -26.23
CA PHE A 326 -1.53 15.07 -26.12
C PHE A 326 -2.36 15.75 -27.21
N SER A 327 -1.72 16.28 -28.26
CA SER A 327 -2.40 16.90 -29.40
C SER A 327 -3.41 15.99 -30.11
N ARG A 328 -3.29 14.66 -29.96
CA ARG A 328 -4.20 13.66 -30.52
C ARG A 328 -5.27 13.19 -29.54
N MET A 329 -5.24 13.63 -28.29
CA MET A 329 -6.28 13.27 -27.34
C MET A 329 -7.55 14.08 -27.66
N PRO A 330 -8.73 13.45 -27.71
CA PRO A 330 -9.98 14.19 -27.79
C PRO A 330 -10.19 15.00 -26.51
N ASP A 331 -10.89 16.12 -26.59
CA ASP A 331 -11.27 16.90 -25.41
C ASP A 331 -12.11 16.04 -24.46
N PHE A 332 -11.73 16.02 -23.18
CA PHE A 332 -12.39 15.19 -22.16
C PHE A 332 -12.75 15.96 -20.88
N ALA A 333 -12.33 17.21 -20.75
CA ALA A 333 -12.78 18.12 -19.70
C ALA A 333 -13.92 18.98 -20.25
N ARG A 334 -15.03 19.08 -19.51
CA ARG A 334 -16.14 19.97 -19.84
C ARG A 334 -16.34 20.93 -18.67
N GLU A 335 -16.35 22.21 -18.96
CA GLU A 335 -16.68 23.23 -17.98
C GLU A 335 -18.18 23.21 -17.66
N PRO A 336 -18.59 23.53 -16.43
CA PRO A 336 -20.01 23.65 -16.09
C PRO A 336 -20.62 24.83 -16.84
N GLU A 337 -21.85 24.65 -17.34
CA GLU A 337 -22.53 25.65 -18.18
C GLU A 337 -22.80 26.98 -17.43
N THR A 338 -22.76 26.94 -16.10
CA THR A 338 -22.93 28.09 -15.19
C THR A 338 -21.66 28.91 -15.00
N LEU A 339 -20.49 28.42 -15.44
CA LEU A 339 -19.21 29.08 -15.20
C LEU A 339 -19.09 30.40 -15.96
N ALA A 340 -19.33 30.35 -17.27
CA ALA A 340 -19.27 31.52 -18.14
C ALA A 340 -20.17 32.68 -17.67
N PRO A 341 -21.48 32.48 -17.37
CA PRO A 341 -22.30 33.58 -16.89
C PRO A 341 -21.88 34.12 -15.51
N ARG A 342 -21.27 33.30 -14.64
CA ARG A 342 -20.72 33.77 -13.36
C ARG A 342 -19.45 34.59 -13.54
N LEU A 343 -18.58 34.20 -14.47
CA LEU A 343 -17.40 34.95 -14.86
C LEU A 343 -17.78 36.30 -15.48
N ASP A 344 -18.78 36.32 -16.34
CA ASP A 344 -19.28 37.55 -16.97
C ASP A 344 -19.86 38.51 -15.94
N ALA A 345 -20.65 38.00 -14.98
CA ALA A 345 -21.20 38.80 -13.89
C ALA A 345 -20.09 39.38 -12.99
N LEU A 346 -19.08 38.57 -12.67
CA LEU A 346 -17.91 39.02 -11.90
C LEU A 346 -17.07 40.04 -12.68
N ALA A 347 -16.93 39.86 -13.99
CA ALA A 347 -16.26 40.81 -14.87
C ALA A 347 -16.98 42.16 -14.92
N GLU A 348 -18.31 42.14 -15.03
CA GLU A 348 -19.12 43.34 -15.02
C GLU A 348 -19.04 44.10 -13.70
N GLU A 349 -19.05 43.37 -12.57
CA GLU A 349 -18.86 43.94 -11.24
C GLU A 349 -17.50 44.66 -11.12
N VAL A 350 -16.41 43.99 -11.51
CA VAL A 350 -15.04 44.52 -11.38
C VAL A 350 -14.76 45.64 -12.38
N LEU A 351 -15.22 45.52 -13.62
CA LEU A 351 -14.95 46.48 -14.69
C LEU A 351 -15.99 47.60 -14.76
N SER A 352 -17.08 47.51 -13.97
CA SER A 352 -18.23 48.41 -14.00
C SER A 352 -18.85 48.56 -15.40
N ARG A 353 -18.75 47.50 -16.24
CA ARG A 353 -19.33 47.44 -17.59
C ARG A 353 -19.47 45.97 -18.06
N PRO A 354 -20.50 45.62 -18.84
CA PRO A 354 -20.63 44.27 -19.38
C PRO A 354 -19.39 43.87 -20.21
N CYS A 355 -18.85 42.68 -19.94
CA CYS A 355 -17.67 42.16 -20.64
C CYS A 355 -17.79 40.65 -20.86
N PRO A 356 -18.73 40.21 -21.73
CA PRO A 356 -18.99 38.79 -21.94
C PRO A 356 -17.78 38.08 -22.55
N GLY A 357 -17.35 36.99 -21.93
CA GLY A 357 -16.19 36.20 -22.34
C GLY A 357 -14.84 36.90 -22.15
N CYS A 358 -14.81 38.05 -21.47
CA CYS A 358 -13.56 38.79 -21.26
C CYS A 358 -12.62 38.08 -20.30
N PHE A 359 -13.13 37.46 -19.23
CA PHE A 359 -12.31 36.71 -18.29
C PHE A 359 -12.31 35.23 -18.62
N LYS A 360 -11.11 34.68 -18.72
CA LYS A 360 -10.85 33.25 -18.61
C LYS A 360 -10.19 32.98 -17.27
N ILE A 361 -10.61 31.89 -16.63
CA ILE A 361 -9.95 31.41 -15.43
C ILE A 361 -8.61 30.82 -15.83
N GLU A 362 -7.55 31.35 -15.25
CA GLU A 362 -6.31 30.62 -15.15
C GLU A 362 -6.20 30.06 -13.75
N LEU A 363 -6.62 28.81 -13.56
CA LEU A 363 -6.44 28.17 -12.27
C LEU A 363 -4.93 28.21 -11.89
N PRO A 364 -4.55 28.55 -10.63
CA PRO A 364 -3.16 28.41 -10.18
C PRO A 364 -2.76 26.92 -10.10
N VAL A 365 -3.75 26.05 -10.27
CA VAL A 365 -3.62 24.71 -10.81
C VAL A 365 -3.41 24.85 -12.32
N LYS A 366 -2.15 24.77 -12.76
CA LYS A 366 -1.71 25.03 -14.14
C LYS A 366 -2.36 24.14 -15.23
N THR A 367 -3.68 24.13 -15.41
CA THR A 367 -4.39 23.20 -16.31
C THR A 367 -5.89 23.55 -16.37
N VAL A 368 -6.32 24.26 -17.41
CA VAL A 368 -7.68 24.05 -17.97
C VAL A 368 -7.55 23.29 -19.29
N ASP A 369 -6.49 23.54 -20.08
CA ASP A 369 -6.37 23.00 -21.45
C ASP A 369 -5.25 21.97 -21.70
N ALA A 370 -4.39 21.64 -20.72
CA ALA A 370 -3.22 20.80 -20.98
C ALA A 370 -2.98 19.73 -19.91
N ILE A 371 -2.66 18.51 -20.34
CA ILE A 371 -2.09 17.47 -19.45
C ILE A 371 -0.62 17.79 -19.24
N ARG A 372 -0.16 17.82 -17.99
CA ARG A 372 1.24 18.00 -17.65
C ARG A 372 1.92 16.67 -17.38
N VAL A 373 3.11 16.49 -17.95
CA VAL A 373 3.97 15.34 -17.68
C VAL A 373 5.11 15.76 -16.76
N THR A 374 5.24 15.10 -15.62
CA THR A 374 6.38 15.28 -14.69
C THR A 374 7.10 13.95 -14.52
N ARG A 375 8.42 13.93 -14.73
CA ARG A 375 9.21 12.71 -14.47
C ARG A 375 9.14 12.36 -12.98
N SER A 376 8.80 11.11 -12.69
CA SER A 376 8.74 10.57 -11.33
C SER A 376 9.89 9.58 -11.10
N LYS A 377 10.13 9.22 -9.84
CA LYS A 377 11.10 8.16 -9.53
C LYS A 377 10.62 6.85 -10.16
N PRO A 378 11.49 6.11 -10.85
CA PRO A 378 11.10 4.82 -11.41
C PRO A 378 10.69 3.85 -10.30
N PRO A 379 9.88 2.82 -10.60
CA PRO A 379 9.64 1.75 -9.65
C PRO A 379 10.97 1.13 -9.21
N THR A 380 11.15 0.99 -7.90
CA THR A 380 12.28 0.26 -7.32
C THR A 380 11.81 -1.09 -6.85
N PHE A 381 12.65 -2.10 -7.05
CA PHE A 381 12.42 -3.46 -6.58
C PHE A 381 13.33 -3.72 -5.39
N THR A 382 12.84 -4.48 -4.42
CA THR A 382 13.58 -4.79 -3.20
C THR A 382 13.91 -6.27 -3.13
N LEU A 383 15.10 -6.57 -2.60
CA LEU A 383 15.44 -7.89 -2.08
C LEU A 383 15.74 -7.70 -0.60
N SER A 384 15.00 -8.38 0.25
CA SER A 384 15.25 -8.40 1.68
C SER A 384 15.74 -9.78 2.08
N TYR A 385 16.76 -9.85 2.91
CA TYR A 385 17.26 -11.11 3.44
C TYR A 385 17.89 -10.90 4.82
N PHE A 386 17.91 -11.97 5.58
CA PHE A 386 18.46 -12.05 6.91
C PHE A 386 19.86 -12.67 6.85
N ARG A 387 20.87 -11.92 7.31
CA ARG A 387 22.27 -12.35 7.34
C ARG A 387 22.74 -12.50 8.79
N ILE A 388 23.49 -13.57 9.09
CA ILE A 388 24.18 -13.73 10.36
C ILE A 388 25.20 -12.60 10.48
N ALA A 389 25.10 -11.80 11.55
CA ALA A 389 26.06 -10.72 11.77
C ALA A 389 27.47 -11.32 11.95
N ASP A 390 28.46 -10.75 11.26
CA ASP A 390 29.85 -11.13 11.49
C ASP A 390 30.18 -10.78 12.95
N ASP A 391 30.79 -11.71 13.69
CA ASP A 391 31.31 -11.40 15.02
C ASP A 391 32.33 -10.26 14.84
N GLU A 392 31.97 -9.03 15.17
CA GLU A 392 32.95 -7.96 15.27
C GLU A 392 34.01 -8.48 16.24
N PRO A 393 35.29 -8.60 15.82
CA PRO A 393 36.33 -9.06 16.72
C PRO A 393 36.33 -8.08 17.88
N SER A 394 35.90 -8.56 19.04
CA SER A 394 35.75 -7.75 20.23
C SER A 394 37.07 -7.01 20.42
N ALA A 395 37.03 -5.69 20.28
CA ALA A 395 38.21 -4.87 20.50
C ALA A 395 38.68 -5.17 21.93
N GLN A 396 39.77 -5.93 22.03
CA GLN A 396 40.41 -6.26 23.30
C GLN A 396 40.76 -4.93 23.97
N GLN A 397 40.02 -4.58 25.03
CA GLN A 397 40.40 -3.52 25.96
C GLN A 397 41.38 -4.08 26.99
#